data_AF-A0A9W9DGR3-F1
#
_entry.id   AF-A0A9W9DGR3-F1
#
_cell.length_a   1.000
_cell.length_b   1.000
_cell.length_c   1.000
_cell.angle_alpha   90.00
_cell.angle_beta   90.00
_cell.angle_gamma   90.00
#
_symmetry.space_group_name_H-M   'P 1'
#
loop_
_entity.id
_entity.type
_entity.pdbx_description
1 polymer ?
#
loop_
_entity_poly.entity_id
_entity_poly.type
_entity_poly.pdbx_seq_one_letter_code
_entity_poly.pdbx_strand_id
1 'polypeptide(L)'
;MLSSSVMVSFPRYNLGFIIPSEQVQWSTFLSFFLAFILVYHILARPSCFTSAKQVAWIITTTASFVMTIASLPFVWDYFAGRGDVKRVRAFPELAVTANRFFQAYLLADLLMGAVYYRSQLNLFTGWVHHVLYIGIVEYAVRQQWAHVFCLAACMEFPTFVLGLATLFPRLRSNLFFAVSFFLTRIVFHIIICIAYFLPNNRPFVPSTLVTFSAATSSSVTSSSSITAAVAPTGSVAPAILLMCVFPLHASWFLGCLRGFKKRAQLKRDTEAKLKGSTVPVISLEIFAAPAKNDAKLAHKSNPSSTDTHLSLRRSIPHTRYLYDHYAYYSMRYAHYSSRYAHYRARFRGMGLRGPISVKEQFSNRLPALRPTLQRLPSLESLSSLSTLSSLPSPKFEIPAFRYSVPPIARKVTQTLTTSIPTREELYRTLGLGKRRVPPISHRGGQLH
;
A
#
# COMPACT_ATOMS: atom_id res chain seq x y z
N MET A 1 35.76 -36.63 -15.75
CA MET A 1 35.67 -37.05 -14.34
C MET A 1 34.99 -35.93 -13.56
N LEU A 2 34.02 -36.26 -12.70
CA LEU A 2 33.01 -35.39 -12.04
C LEU A 2 31.69 -35.20 -12.81
N SER A 3 30.97 -36.30 -13.04
CA SER A 3 29.51 -36.25 -13.20
C SER A 3 28.86 -37.40 -12.43
N SER A 4 29.19 -37.49 -11.14
CA SER A 4 28.41 -38.30 -10.20
C SER A 4 27.18 -37.48 -9.83
N SER A 5 26.21 -37.46 -10.73
CA SER A 5 24.89 -36.91 -10.45
C SER A 5 24.26 -37.79 -9.38
N VAL A 6 24.41 -37.41 -8.12
CA VAL A 6 23.63 -37.97 -7.02
C VAL A 6 22.17 -37.63 -7.36
N MET A 7 21.50 -38.57 -8.01
CA MET A 7 20.05 -38.54 -8.15
C MET A 7 19.51 -38.66 -6.73
N VAL A 8 19.20 -37.51 -6.13
CA VAL A 8 18.33 -37.45 -4.97
C VAL A 8 17.00 -38.05 -5.43
N SER A 9 16.84 -39.34 -5.19
CA SER A 9 15.61 -40.07 -5.45
C SER A 9 14.57 -39.50 -4.50
N PHE A 10 13.73 -38.61 -5.01
CA PHE A 10 12.57 -38.13 -4.27
C PHE A 10 11.59 -39.31 -4.17
N PRO A 11 11.16 -39.71 -2.97
CA PRO A 11 10.16 -40.75 -2.81
C PRO A 11 8.92 -40.36 -3.63
N ARG A 12 8.50 -41.23 -4.56
CA ARG A 12 7.18 -41.09 -5.20
C ARG A 12 6.13 -41.40 -4.14
N TYR A 13 5.64 -40.37 -3.45
CA TYR A 13 4.57 -40.50 -2.48
C TYR A 13 3.27 -40.84 -3.22
N ASN A 14 2.97 -42.14 -3.35
CA ASN A 14 1.65 -42.68 -3.67
C ASN A 14 0.76 -42.72 -2.40
N LEU A 15 0.93 -41.75 -1.51
CA LEU A 15 0.03 -41.57 -0.37
C LEU A 15 -1.15 -40.77 -0.90
N GLY A 16 -2.35 -41.34 -0.82
CA GLY A 16 -3.59 -40.60 -1.08
C GLY A 16 -3.53 -39.30 -0.30
N PHE A 17 -3.29 -38.18 -0.99
CA PHE A 17 -3.13 -36.88 -0.35
C PHE A 17 -4.45 -36.54 0.32
N ILE A 18 -4.48 -36.62 1.65
CA ILE A 18 -5.66 -36.25 2.43
C ILE A 18 -5.73 -34.73 2.40
N ILE A 19 -6.61 -34.22 1.57
CA ILE A 19 -6.98 -32.81 1.55
C ILE A 19 -7.70 -32.54 2.87
N PRO A 20 -7.32 -31.49 3.64
CA PRO A 20 -8.05 -31.13 4.84
C PRO A 20 -9.54 -31.02 4.54
N SER A 21 -10.39 -31.56 5.42
CA SER A 21 -11.85 -31.48 5.24
C SER A 21 -12.30 -30.03 5.12
N GLU A 22 -13.39 -29.78 4.39
CA GLU A 22 -13.90 -28.41 4.21
C GLU A 22 -14.13 -27.69 5.54
N GLN A 23 -14.61 -28.42 6.56
CA GLN A 23 -14.78 -27.90 7.91
C GLN A 23 -13.46 -27.36 8.48
N VAL A 24 -12.37 -28.15 8.42
CA VAL A 24 -11.04 -27.72 8.89
C VAL A 24 -10.55 -26.49 8.12
N GLN A 25 -10.79 -26.43 6.81
CA GLN A 25 -10.41 -25.28 5.99
C GLN A 25 -11.14 -24.00 6.39
N TRP A 26 -12.46 -24.07 6.59
CA TRP A 26 -13.28 -22.93 7.01
C TRP A 26 -12.97 -22.48 8.44
N SER A 27 -12.75 -23.43 9.35
CA SER A 27 -12.31 -23.13 10.71
C SER A 27 -10.95 -22.41 10.69
N THR A 28 -9.99 -22.88 9.89
CA THR A 28 -8.68 -22.24 9.71
C THR A 28 -8.82 -20.82 9.18
N PHE A 29 -9.64 -20.62 8.15
CA PHE A 29 -9.94 -19.29 7.61
C PHE A 29 -10.52 -18.36 8.69
N LEU A 30 -11.54 -18.80 9.42
CA LEU A 30 -12.20 -17.99 10.44
C LEU A 30 -11.25 -17.63 11.59
N SER A 31 -10.43 -18.59 12.04
CA SER A 31 -9.42 -18.37 13.08
C SER A 31 -8.41 -17.30 12.66
N PHE A 32 -7.86 -17.37 11.44
CA PHE A 32 -6.94 -16.35 10.96
C PHE A 32 -7.61 -15.00 10.73
N PHE A 33 -8.86 -14.98 10.28
CA PHE A 33 -9.62 -13.74 10.08
C PHE A 33 -9.80 -12.99 11.40
N LEU A 34 -10.23 -13.70 12.45
CA LEU A 34 -10.33 -13.15 13.80
C LEU A 34 -8.96 -12.73 14.36
N ALA A 35 -7.91 -13.53 14.11
CA ALA A 35 -6.56 -13.18 14.53
C ALA A 35 -6.06 -11.89 13.88
N PHE A 36 -6.33 -11.66 12.58
CA PHE A 36 -5.95 -10.41 11.91
C PHE A 36 -6.68 -9.19 12.47
N ILE A 37 -7.98 -9.32 12.77
CA ILE A 37 -8.76 -8.26 13.43
C ILE A 37 -8.15 -7.94 14.80
N LEU A 38 -7.82 -8.97 15.58
CA LEU A 38 -7.19 -8.81 16.89
C LEU A 38 -5.81 -8.13 16.78
N VAL A 39 -4.95 -8.62 15.89
CA VAL A 39 -3.62 -8.04 15.64
C VAL A 39 -3.73 -6.57 15.24
N TYR A 40 -4.69 -6.24 14.38
CA TYR A 40 -4.97 -4.86 14.00
C TYR A 40 -5.33 -4.01 15.23
N HIS A 41 -6.29 -4.43 16.05
CA HIS A 41 -6.71 -3.64 17.22
C HIS A 41 -5.63 -3.51 18.30
N ILE A 42 -4.78 -4.51 18.47
CA ILE A 42 -3.66 -4.46 19.41
C ILE A 42 -2.61 -3.45 18.91
N LEU A 43 -2.23 -3.53 17.63
CA LEU A 43 -1.12 -2.74 17.07
C LEU A 43 -1.53 -1.33 16.60
N ALA A 44 -2.80 -1.12 16.24
CA ALA A 44 -3.34 0.18 15.84
C ALA A 44 -3.55 1.13 17.03
N ARG A 45 -3.24 0.69 18.27
CA ARG A 45 -3.29 1.55 19.45
C ARG A 45 -2.38 2.78 19.25
N PRO A 46 -2.78 3.96 19.77
CA PRO A 46 -2.10 5.24 19.51
C PRO A 46 -0.61 5.28 19.85
N SER A 47 -0.13 4.36 20.70
CA SER A 47 1.26 4.26 21.13
C SER A 47 2.23 3.82 20.03
N CYS A 48 1.78 3.05 19.03
CA CYS A 48 2.70 2.41 18.08
C CYS A 48 2.77 3.15 16.73
N PHE A 49 1.63 3.54 16.17
CA PHE A 49 1.56 4.13 14.83
C PHE A 49 0.64 5.35 14.81
N THR A 50 1.18 6.49 14.42
CA THR A 50 0.47 7.78 14.50
C THR A 50 -0.25 8.15 13.21
N SER A 51 0.16 7.60 12.06
CA SER A 51 -0.44 7.93 10.77
C SER A 51 -1.42 6.86 10.31
N ALA A 52 -2.57 7.29 9.78
CA ALA A 52 -3.54 6.38 9.15
C ALA A 52 -2.92 5.50 8.06
N LYS A 53 -1.90 6.03 7.38
CA LYS A 53 -1.11 5.26 6.41
C LYS A 53 -0.34 4.12 7.09
N GLN A 54 0.35 4.34 8.20
CA GLN A 54 1.04 3.25 8.89
C GLN A 54 0.05 2.20 9.39
N VAL A 55 -1.06 2.63 10.00
CA VAL A 55 -2.10 1.75 10.51
C VAL A 55 -2.67 0.85 9.41
N ALA A 56 -2.94 1.40 8.22
CA ALA A 56 -3.41 0.65 7.06
C ALA A 56 -2.43 -0.43 6.56
N TRP A 57 -1.13 -0.33 6.90
CA TRP A 57 -0.11 -1.27 6.44
C TRP A 57 0.23 -2.37 7.45
N ILE A 58 -0.34 -2.35 8.66
CA ILE A 58 -0.05 -3.33 9.72
C ILE A 58 -0.36 -4.75 9.23
N ILE A 59 -1.62 -5.01 8.87
CA ILE A 59 -2.09 -6.35 8.48
C ILE A 59 -1.38 -6.82 7.20
N THR A 60 -1.30 -5.93 6.20
CA THR A 60 -0.62 -6.20 4.92
C THR A 60 0.86 -6.60 5.11
N THR A 61 1.60 -5.90 5.98
CA THR A 61 3.00 -6.23 6.24
C THR A 61 3.15 -7.59 6.90
N THR A 62 2.31 -7.89 7.90
CA THR A 62 2.30 -9.18 8.58
C THR A 62 1.94 -10.33 7.63
N ALA A 63 0.88 -10.17 6.83
CA ALA A 63 0.42 -11.19 5.90
C ALA A 63 1.48 -11.47 4.81
N SER A 64 2.06 -10.44 4.21
CA SER A 64 3.09 -10.59 3.17
C SER A 64 4.38 -11.23 3.71
N PHE A 65 4.75 -10.97 4.96
CA PHE A 65 5.85 -11.66 5.63
C PHE A 65 5.58 -13.17 5.76
N VAL A 66 4.43 -13.54 6.34
CA VAL A 66 4.05 -14.95 6.55
C VAL A 66 3.94 -15.69 5.22
N MET A 67 3.32 -15.08 4.20
CA MET A 67 3.21 -15.69 2.87
C MET A 67 4.57 -15.88 2.18
N THR A 68 5.49 -14.93 2.36
CA THR A 68 6.86 -15.07 1.85
C THR A 68 7.54 -16.27 2.50
N ILE A 69 7.44 -16.43 3.82
CA ILE A 69 8.03 -17.58 4.53
C ILE A 69 7.36 -18.90 4.12
N ALA A 70 6.03 -18.94 4.08
CA ALA A 70 5.28 -20.13 3.71
C ALA A 70 5.56 -20.60 2.27
N SER A 71 5.98 -19.69 1.38
CA SER A 71 6.36 -20.02 0.01
C SER A 71 7.72 -20.71 -0.12
N LEU A 72 8.61 -20.58 0.87
CA LEU A 72 10.01 -21.01 0.76
C LEU A 72 10.18 -22.52 0.45
N PRO A 73 9.42 -23.46 1.05
CA PRO A 73 9.52 -24.88 0.70
C PRO A 73 9.19 -25.15 -0.79
N PHE A 74 8.18 -24.46 -1.33
CA PHE A 74 7.75 -24.63 -2.72
C PHE A 74 8.77 -24.02 -3.69
N VAL A 75 9.31 -22.85 -3.35
CA VAL A 75 10.38 -22.19 -4.12
C VAL A 75 11.65 -23.04 -4.11
N TRP A 76 11.99 -23.63 -2.96
CA TRP A 76 13.11 -24.55 -2.84
C TRP A 76 12.93 -25.77 -3.76
N ASP A 77 11.77 -26.42 -3.73
CA ASP A 77 11.48 -27.56 -4.60
C ASP A 77 11.57 -27.19 -6.09
N TYR A 78 11.08 -26.00 -6.45
CA TYR A 78 11.17 -25.48 -7.81
C TYR A 78 12.62 -25.33 -8.28
N PHE A 79 13.49 -24.72 -7.47
CA PHE A 79 14.91 -24.56 -7.82
C PHE A 79 15.70 -25.87 -7.75
N ALA A 80 15.47 -26.71 -6.73
CA ALA A 80 16.05 -28.05 -6.65
C ALA A 80 15.61 -28.93 -7.83
N GLY A 81 14.40 -28.68 -8.34
CA GLY A 81 13.85 -29.25 -9.55
C GLY A 81 14.37 -28.65 -10.86
N ARG A 82 15.36 -27.76 -10.83
CA ARG A 82 15.90 -27.04 -12.01
C ARG A 82 14.84 -26.25 -12.78
N GLY A 83 13.85 -25.70 -12.07
CA GLY A 83 12.77 -24.91 -12.65
C GLY A 83 11.59 -25.73 -13.19
N ASP A 84 11.55 -27.04 -12.93
CA ASP A 84 10.41 -27.89 -13.27
C ASP A 84 9.30 -27.77 -12.21
N VAL A 85 8.17 -27.18 -12.60
CA VAL A 85 7.01 -27.00 -11.71
C VAL A 85 6.39 -28.32 -11.26
N LYS A 86 6.59 -29.43 -11.99
CA LYS A 86 6.10 -30.76 -11.56
C LYS A 86 6.85 -31.32 -10.37
N ARG A 87 8.05 -30.81 -10.09
CA ARG A 87 8.86 -31.22 -8.94
C ARG A 87 8.49 -30.48 -7.66
N VAL A 88 7.63 -29.47 -7.75
CA VAL A 88 7.11 -28.75 -6.59
C VAL A 88 6.13 -29.65 -5.86
N ARG A 89 6.47 -30.05 -4.62
CA ARG A 89 5.61 -30.92 -3.82
C ARG A 89 4.34 -30.17 -3.43
N ALA A 90 3.22 -30.90 -3.38
CA ALA A 90 1.92 -30.30 -3.12
C ALA A 90 1.72 -29.82 -1.67
N PHE A 91 2.34 -30.50 -0.68
CA PHE A 91 2.21 -30.20 0.76
C PHE A 91 0.80 -29.71 1.15
N PRO A 92 -0.26 -30.53 0.98
CA PRO A 92 -1.64 -30.04 0.99
C PRO A 92 -2.01 -29.32 2.29
N GLU A 93 -1.55 -29.79 3.45
CA GLU A 93 -1.80 -29.13 4.73
C GLU A 93 -1.23 -27.71 4.77
N LEU A 94 0.07 -27.55 4.47
CA LEU A 94 0.72 -26.23 4.42
C LEU A 94 0.12 -25.35 3.33
N ALA A 95 -0.08 -25.90 2.13
CA ALA A 95 -0.56 -25.15 0.98
C ALA A 95 -1.98 -24.61 1.22
N VAL A 96 -2.91 -25.49 1.61
CA VAL A 96 -4.29 -25.09 1.90
C VAL A 96 -4.35 -24.13 3.09
N THR A 97 -3.58 -24.39 4.16
CA THR A 97 -3.51 -23.48 5.33
C THR A 97 -3.03 -22.09 4.94
N ALA A 98 -1.94 -21.99 4.17
CA ALA A 98 -1.41 -20.70 3.70
C ALA A 98 -2.38 -19.97 2.77
N ASN A 99 -3.12 -20.70 1.92
CA ASN A 99 -4.14 -20.12 1.05
C ASN A 99 -5.33 -19.58 1.87
N ARG A 100 -5.80 -20.32 2.89
CA ARG A 100 -6.86 -19.87 3.81
C ARG A 100 -6.42 -18.69 4.67
N PHE A 101 -5.18 -18.67 5.14
CA PHE A 101 -4.55 -17.52 5.80
C PHE A 101 -4.57 -16.28 4.88
N PHE A 102 -4.19 -16.43 3.62
CA PHE A 102 -4.16 -15.32 2.67
C PHE A 102 -5.57 -14.78 2.38
N GLN A 103 -6.56 -15.65 2.16
CA GLN A 103 -7.96 -15.21 2.00
C GLN A 103 -8.48 -14.47 3.23
N ALA A 104 -8.17 -14.97 4.44
CA ALA A 104 -8.56 -14.34 5.68
C ALA A 104 -7.95 -12.93 5.81
N TYR A 105 -6.68 -12.77 5.42
CA TYR A 105 -6.03 -11.46 5.30
C TYR A 105 -6.78 -10.52 4.34
N LEU A 106 -7.08 -10.97 3.12
CA LEU A 106 -7.71 -10.13 2.10
C LEU A 106 -9.07 -9.60 2.58
N LEU A 107 -9.87 -10.47 3.21
CA LEU A 107 -11.17 -10.08 3.78
C LEU A 107 -11.00 -9.15 4.99
N ALA A 108 -10.06 -9.45 5.89
CA ALA A 108 -9.79 -8.62 7.06
C ALA A 108 -9.31 -7.21 6.66
N ASP A 109 -8.42 -7.08 5.67
CA ASP A 109 -7.93 -5.77 5.21
C ASP A 109 -9.04 -4.96 4.51
N LEU A 110 -9.92 -5.61 3.74
CA LEU A 110 -11.10 -4.96 3.17
C LEU A 110 -12.06 -4.46 4.27
N LEU A 111 -12.33 -5.28 5.28
CA LEU A 111 -13.21 -4.90 6.38
C LEU A 111 -12.62 -3.76 7.21
N MET A 112 -11.38 -3.90 7.66
CA MET A 112 -10.70 -2.88 8.46
C MET A 112 -10.49 -1.60 7.65
N GLY A 113 -10.16 -1.70 6.38
CA GLY A 113 -10.00 -0.53 5.53
C GLY A 113 -11.32 0.15 5.19
N ALA A 114 -12.44 -0.57 5.09
CA ALA A 114 -13.75 0.04 4.93
C ALA A 114 -14.17 0.86 6.16
N VAL A 115 -13.83 0.37 7.36
CA VAL A 115 -14.20 0.99 8.64
C VAL A 115 -13.24 2.11 9.05
N TYR A 116 -11.93 1.84 9.07
CA TYR A 116 -10.95 2.71 9.73
C TYR A 116 -10.12 3.58 8.78
N TYR A 117 -9.80 3.10 7.58
CA TYR A 117 -8.86 3.79 6.68
C TYR A 117 -9.33 3.80 5.22
N ARG A 118 -10.62 4.11 5.01
CA ARG A 118 -11.25 4.10 3.68
C ARG A 118 -10.52 4.95 2.64
N SER A 119 -9.88 6.04 3.06
CA SER A 119 -9.08 6.91 2.19
C SER A 119 -7.78 6.29 1.68
N GLN A 120 -7.31 5.21 2.30
CA GLN A 120 -6.09 4.50 1.92
C GLN A 120 -6.39 3.29 1.00
N LEU A 121 -7.63 2.80 0.96
CA LEU A 121 -8.06 1.75 0.05
C LEU A 121 -8.40 2.32 -1.33
N ASN A 122 -7.45 2.23 -2.27
CA ASN A 122 -7.75 2.56 -3.67
C ASN A 122 -8.67 1.51 -4.30
N LEU A 123 -9.53 1.93 -5.23
CA LEU A 123 -10.49 1.04 -5.92
C LEU A 123 -9.79 -0.15 -6.60
N PHE A 124 -8.78 0.12 -7.44
CA PHE A 124 -8.11 -0.93 -8.21
C PHE A 124 -7.16 -1.78 -7.36
N THR A 125 -6.33 -1.14 -6.53
CA THR A 125 -5.27 -1.84 -5.81
C THR A 125 -5.72 -2.45 -4.50
N GLY A 126 -6.82 -1.97 -3.92
CA GLY A 126 -7.44 -2.54 -2.73
C GLY A 126 -8.63 -3.41 -3.09
N TRP A 127 -9.76 -2.79 -3.46
CA TRP A 127 -11.04 -3.50 -3.65
C TRP A 127 -11.00 -4.58 -4.73
N VAL A 128 -10.73 -4.18 -5.98
CA VAL A 128 -10.76 -5.11 -7.12
C VAL A 128 -9.70 -6.20 -6.95
N HIS A 129 -8.48 -5.80 -6.57
CA HIS A 129 -7.39 -6.74 -6.33
C HIS A 129 -7.75 -7.78 -5.26
N HIS A 130 -8.26 -7.37 -4.08
CA HIS A 130 -8.54 -8.30 -2.99
C HIS A 130 -9.70 -9.24 -3.33
N VAL A 131 -10.80 -8.72 -3.89
CA VAL A 131 -11.95 -9.55 -4.28
C VAL A 131 -11.55 -10.57 -5.36
N LEU A 132 -10.77 -10.15 -6.36
CA LEU A 132 -10.27 -11.04 -7.40
C LEU A 132 -9.39 -12.15 -6.82
N TYR A 133 -8.48 -11.83 -5.90
CA TYR A 133 -7.60 -12.83 -5.30
C TYR A 133 -8.33 -13.77 -4.33
N ILE A 134 -9.39 -13.33 -3.63
CA ILE A 134 -10.25 -14.22 -2.85
C ILE A 134 -10.82 -15.32 -3.77
N GLY A 135 -11.33 -14.94 -4.95
CA GLY A 135 -11.87 -15.88 -5.94
C GLY A 135 -10.82 -16.78 -6.58
N ILE A 136 -9.66 -16.24 -6.99
CA ILE A 136 -8.57 -17.02 -7.58
C ILE A 136 -8.05 -18.08 -6.60
N VAL A 137 -7.86 -17.70 -5.33
CA VAL A 137 -7.37 -18.61 -4.30
C VAL A 137 -8.41 -19.67 -3.97
N GLU A 138 -9.69 -19.29 -3.87
CA GLU A 138 -10.77 -20.26 -3.66
C GLU A 138 -10.82 -21.29 -4.79
N TYR A 139 -10.72 -20.82 -6.03
CA TYR A 139 -10.67 -21.68 -7.20
C TYR A 139 -9.44 -22.61 -7.16
N ALA A 140 -8.25 -22.09 -6.86
CA ALA A 140 -7.03 -22.89 -6.75
C ALA A 140 -7.14 -23.98 -5.67
N VAL A 141 -7.73 -23.69 -4.51
CA VAL A 141 -7.97 -24.67 -3.44
C VAL A 141 -8.92 -25.77 -3.91
N ARG A 142 -10.04 -25.42 -4.56
CA ARG A 142 -11.00 -26.41 -5.09
C ARG A 142 -10.42 -27.30 -6.19
N GLN A 143 -9.52 -26.76 -7.01
CA GLN A 143 -8.85 -27.49 -8.07
C GLN A 143 -7.60 -28.26 -7.61
N GLN A 144 -7.30 -28.30 -6.30
CA GLN A 144 -6.09 -28.93 -5.75
C GLN A 144 -4.77 -28.32 -6.24
N TRP A 145 -4.80 -27.02 -6.57
CA TRP A 145 -3.66 -26.23 -7.02
C TRP A 145 -3.17 -25.23 -5.98
N ALA A 146 -3.51 -25.43 -4.70
CA ALA A 146 -3.07 -24.55 -3.61
C ALA A 146 -1.53 -24.37 -3.57
N HIS A 147 -0.78 -25.42 -3.91
CA HIS A 147 0.68 -25.39 -3.99
C HIS A 147 1.21 -24.49 -5.12
N VAL A 148 0.50 -24.41 -6.24
CA VAL A 148 0.82 -23.47 -7.34
C VAL A 148 0.73 -22.04 -6.84
N PHE A 149 -0.33 -21.73 -6.07
CA PHE A 149 -0.48 -20.43 -5.45
C PHE A 149 0.61 -20.16 -4.40
N CYS A 150 0.96 -21.15 -3.57
CA CYS A 150 2.05 -21.02 -2.59
C CYS A 150 3.42 -20.81 -3.23
N LEU A 151 3.72 -21.45 -4.37
CA LEU A 151 4.91 -21.16 -5.16
C LEU A 151 4.92 -19.69 -5.60
N ALA A 152 3.79 -19.19 -6.11
CA ALA A 152 3.62 -17.81 -6.52
C ALA A 152 3.65 -16.81 -5.34
N ALA A 153 3.39 -17.25 -4.11
CA ALA A 153 3.32 -16.38 -2.94
C ALA A 153 4.65 -15.73 -2.55
N CYS A 154 5.80 -16.22 -3.06
CA CYS A 154 7.08 -15.51 -2.91
C CYS A 154 7.07 -14.12 -3.57
N MET A 155 6.11 -13.86 -4.48
CA MET A 155 5.84 -12.54 -5.04
C MET A 155 5.29 -11.52 -4.02
N GLU A 156 4.96 -11.94 -2.80
CA GLU A 156 4.61 -11.02 -1.71
C GLU A 156 5.82 -10.38 -1.03
N PHE A 157 7.05 -10.87 -1.29
CA PHE A 157 8.26 -10.29 -0.71
C PHE A 157 8.42 -8.77 -0.94
N PRO A 158 8.20 -8.22 -2.16
CA PRO A 158 8.23 -6.78 -2.38
C PRO A 158 7.14 -6.02 -1.59
N THR A 159 5.97 -6.62 -1.38
CA THR A 159 4.90 -6.06 -0.54
C THR A 159 5.37 -5.95 0.90
N PHE A 160 6.02 -7.00 1.41
CA PHE A 160 6.61 -7.00 2.75
C PHE A 160 7.65 -5.88 2.90
N VAL A 161 8.58 -5.76 1.94
CA VAL A 161 9.59 -4.69 1.94
C VAL A 161 8.93 -3.30 1.94
N LEU A 162 7.88 -3.09 1.14
CA LEU A 162 7.15 -1.83 1.08
C LEU A 162 6.38 -1.53 2.36
N GLY A 163 5.76 -2.55 2.95
CA GLY A 163 5.04 -2.46 4.21
C GLY A 163 5.97 -2.12 5.36
N LEU A 164 7.09 -2.82 5.47
CA LEU A 164 8.12 -2.55 6.46
C LEU A 164 8.68 -1.13 6.35
N ALA A 165 8.96 -0.66 5.13
CA ALA A 165 9.39 0.72 4.88
C ALA A 165 8.32 1.77 5.18
N THR A 166 7.03 1.38 5.15
CA THR A 166 5.91 2.27 5.50
C THR A 166 5.72 2.34 7.01
N LEU A 167 5.81 1.22 7.71
CA LEU A 167 5.75 1.14 9.18
C LEU A 167 6.97 1.81 9.82
N PHE A 168 8.17 1.53 9.31
CA PHE A 168 9.44 2.05 9.80
C PHE A 168 10.18 2.81 8.69
N PRO A 169 9.92 4.13 8.53
CA PRO A 169 10.51 4.94 7.47
C PRO A 169 12.05 4.92 7.42
N ARG A 170 12.72 4.62 8.55
CA ARG A 170 14.18 4.47 8.63
C ARG A 170 14.71 3.28 7.82
N LEU A 171 13.90 2.25 7.61
CA LEU A 171 14.25 1.03 6.85
C LEU A 171 13.99 1.18 5.34
N ARG A 172 13.56 2.37 4.89
CA ARG A 172 13.14 2.57 3.50
C ARG A 172 14.33 2.55 2.54
N SER A 173 14.41 1.50 1.72
CA SER A 173 15.30 1.42 0.56
C SER A 173 14.52 1.32 -0.75
N ASN A 174 14.57 2.38 -1.57
CA ASN A 174 13.90 2.39 -2.88
C ASN A 174 14.49 1.36 -3.85
N LEU A 175 15.82 1.18 -3.81
CA LEU A 175 16.53 0.24 -4.68
C LEU A 175 16.17 -1.21 -4.34
N PHE A 176 16.20 -1.55 -3.04
CA PHE A 176 15.89 -2.91 -2.59
C PHE A 176 14.46 -3.31 -2.98
N PHE A 177 13.49 -2.43 -2.72
CA PHE A 177 12.11 -2.64 -3.15
C PHE A 177 11.98 -2.80 -4.67
N ALA A 178 12.67 -1.97 -5.46
CA ALA A 178 12.58 -2.03 -6.92
C ALA A 178 13.17 -3.34 -7.48
N VAL A 179 14.34 -3.75 -6.98
CA VAL A 179 15.00 -4.99 -7.39
C VAL A 179 14.16 -6.19 -6.97
N SER A 180 13.68 -6.23 -5.73
CA SER A 180 12.81 -7.32 -5.27
C SER A 180 11.54 -7.42 -6.11
N PHE A 181 10.89 -6.28 -6.38
CA PHE A 181 9.68 -6.23 -7.21
C PHE A 181 9.94 -6.76 -8.62
N PHE A 182 11.01 -6.29 -9.26
CA PHE A 182 11.36 -6.71 -10.61
C PHE A 182 11.65 -8.22 -10.66
N LEU A 183 12.49 -8.73 -9.76
CA LEU A 183 12.88 -10.14 -9.77
C LEU A 183 11.69 -11.07 -9.49
N THR A 184 10.86 -10.80 -8.47
CA THR A 184 9.78 -11.72 -8.10
C THR A 184 8.49 -11.47 -8.88
N ARG A 185 8.01 -10.23 -8.99
CA ARG A 185 6.71 -9.93 -9.60
C ARG A 185 6.73 -9.79 -11.12
N ILE A 186 7.90 -9.55 -11.72
CA ILE A 186 8.06 -9.45 -13.18
C ILE A 186 8.75 -10.69 -13.73
N VAL A 187 10.02 -10.90 -13.40
CA VAL A 187 10.84 -11.98 -14.00
C VAL A 187 10.31 -13.35 -13.60
N PHE A 188 10.22 -13.64 -12.30
CA PHE A 188 9.74 -14.94 -11.83
C PHE A 188 8.29 -15.21 -12.27
N HIS A 189 7.42 -14.20 -12.26
CA HIS A 189 6.05 -14.32 -12.75
C HIS A 189 5.97 -14.75 -14.22
N ILE A 190 6.77 -14.12 -15.11
CA ILE A 190 6.84 -14.52 -16.52
C ILE A 190 7.34 -15.97 -16.65
N ILE A 191 8.39 -16.33 -15.90
CA ILE A 191 8.96 -17.68 -15.92
C ILE A 191 7.91 -18.73 -15.54
N ILE A 192 7.20 -18.56 -14.42
CA ILE A 192 6.18 -19.53 -14.00
C ILE A 192 4.99 -19.55 -14.97
N CYS A 193 4.63 -18.41 -15.55
CA CYS A 193 3.58 -18.32 -16.56
C CYS A 193 3.93 -19.18 -17.79
N ILE A 194 5.13 -18.99 -18.36
CA ILE A 194 5.63 -19.81 -19.47
C ILE A 194 5.70 -21.28 -19.06
N ALA A 195 6.22 -21.57 -17.85
CA ALA A 195 6.33 -22.93 -17.36
C ALA A 195 4.98 -23.65 -17.37
N TYR A 196 3.88 -23.03 -16.91
CA TYR A 196 2.55 -23.63 -16.93
C TYR A 196 1.87 -23.66 -18.31
N PHE A 197 2.32 -22.87 -19.28
CA PHE A 197 1.83 -22.98 -20.66
C PHE A 197 2.33 -24.23 -21.38
N LEU A 198 3.53 -24.70 -21.02
CA LEU A 198 4.12 -25.92 -21.59
C LEU A 198 3.27 -27.15 -21.25
N PRO A 199 2.83 -27.95 -22.24
CA PRO A 199 1.99 -29.14 -22.01
C PRO A 199 2.54 -30.08 -20.95
N ASN A 200 3.87 -30.24 -20.93
CA ASN A 200 4.59 -31.08 -20.00
C ASN A 200 4.55 -30.60 -18.55
N ASN A 201 3.98 -29.44 -18.23
CA ASN A 201 4.00 -28.85 -16.89
C ASN A 201 2.60 -28.53 -16.36
N ARG A 202 1.56 -28.82 -17.14
CA ARG A 202 0.18 -28.55 -16.77
C ARG A 202 -0.26 -29.51 -15.65
N PRO A 203 -0.86 -29.00 -14.56
CA PRO A 203 -1.36 -29.88 -13.51
C PRO A 203 -2.58 -30.67 -14.01
N PHE A 204 -2.71 -31.90 -13.53
CA PHE A 204 -3.87 -32.74 -13.81
C PHE A 204 -5.10 -32.23 -13.03
N VAL A 205 -6.27 -32.31 -13.67
CA VAL A 205 -7.56 -32.01 -13.03
C VAL A 205 -8.19 -33.36 -12.64
N PRO A 206 -8.49 -33.61 -11.35
CA PRO A 206 -9.11 -34.87 -10.93
C PRO A 206 -10.49 -35.14 -11.58
N SER A 207 -11.21 -34.08 -11.96
CA SER A 207 -12.60 -34.16 -12.43
C SER A 207 -12.81 -34.93 -13.74
N THR A 208 -11.76 -35.23 -14.52
CA THR A 208 -11.88 -36.06 -15.74
C THR A 208 -11.84 -37.56 -15.48
N LEU A 209 -11.58 -38.02 -14.25
CA LEU A 209 -11.55 -39.46 -13.93
C LEU A 209 -12.94 -40.09 -13.73
N VAL A 210 -14.00 -39.30 -13.60
CA VAL A 210 -15.34 -39.81 -13.24
C VAL A 210 -16.12 -40.38 -14.44
N THR A 211 -15.74 -40.08 -15.69
CA THR A 211 -16.55 -40.49 -16.86
C THR A 211 -16.08 -41.78 -17.56
N PHE A 212 -14.90 -42.31 -17.24
CA PHE A 212 -14.39 -43.52 -17.91
C PHE A 212 -14.86 -44.85 -17.31
N SER A 213 -15.52 -44.83 -16.15
CA SER A 213 -15.91 -46.06 -15.45
C SER A 213 -17.33 -46.58 -15.78
N ALA A 214 -18.06 -45.95 -16.71
CA ALA A 214 -19.46 -46.27 -17.00
C ALA A 214 -19.71 -47.00 -18.34
N ALA A 215 -18.67 -47.40 -19.08
CA ALA A 215 -18.84 -48.03 -20.40
C ALA A 215 -18.24 -49.45 -20.50
N THR A 216 -18.11 -50.18 -19.40
CA THR A 216 -17.66 -51.59 -19.40
C THR A 216 -18.76 -52.52 -18.93
N SER A 217 -19.83 -52.61 -19.72
CA SER A 217 -20.77 -53.73 -19.62
C SER A 217 -21.58 -53.89 -20.91
N SER A 218 -20.91 -54.23 -22.02
CA SER A 218 -21.51 -54.99 -23.12
C SER A 218 -20.50 -55.28 -24.24
N SER A 219 -19.93 -56.49 -24.17
CA SER A 219 -19.56 -57.38 -25.29
C SER A 219 -19.51 -56.79 -26.71
N VAL A 220 -18.33 -56.41 -27.22
CA VAL A 220 -18.09 -56.37 -28.66
C VAL A 220 -16.66 -56.80 -28.99
N THR A 221 -16.60 -57.68 -29.98
CA THR A 221 -15.51 -58.39 -30.63
C THR A 221 -14.33 -57.53 -31.10
N SER A 222 -13.15 -58.02 -30.70
CA SER A 222 -11.84 -57.96 -31.37
C SER A 222 -11.80 -57.37 -32.79
N SER A 223 -11.34 -56.13 -32.91
CA SER A 223 -10.55 -55.66 -34.06
C SER A 223 -9.56 -54.59 -33.59
N SER A 224 -8.30 -54.97 -33.67
CA SER A 224 -7.11 -54.34 -33.11
C SER A 224 -6.73 -53.08 -33.89
N SER A 225 -7.31 -51.94 -33.53
CA SER A 225 -6.73 -50.63 -33.85
C SER A 225 -6.19 -50.03 -32.56
N ILE A 226 -4.86 -50.09 -32.41
CA ILE A 226 -4.13 -49.38 -31.34
C ILE A 226 -4.25 -47.90 -31.67
N THR A 227 -5.39 -47.30 -31.31
CA THR A 227 -5.56 -45.87 -31.29
C THR A 227 -4.65 -45.38 -30.18
N ALA A 228 -3.55 -44.71 -30.55
CA ALA A 228 -2.60 -44.12 -29.61
C ALA A 228 -3.40 -43.26 -28.63
N ALA A 229 -3.52 -43.73 -27.38
CA ALA A 229 -4.25 -43.04 -26.35
C ALA A 229 -3.69 -41.61 -26.24
N VAL A 230 -4.50 -40.63 -26.62
CA VAL A 230 -4.14 -39.22 -26.51
C VAL A 230 -3.92 -38.96 -25.02
N ALA A 231 -2.65 -38.77 -24.65
CA ALA A 231 -2.28 -38.54 -23.25
C ALA A 231 -3.10 -37.36 -22.73
N PRO A 232 -3.75 -37.48 -21.56
CA PRO A 232 -4.62 -36.43 -21.04
C PRO A 232 -3.83 -35.14 -20.89
N THR A 233 -4.18 -34.13 -21.68
CA THR A 233 -3.59 -32.80 -21.60
C THR A 233 -4.01 -32.17 -20.27
N GLY A 234 -3.06 -31.86 -19.39
CA GLY A 234 -3.33 -31.14 -18.14
C GLY A 234 -3.97 -29.76 -18.38
N SER A 235 -4.45 -29.12 -17.31
CA SER A 235 -5.15 -27.84 -17.42
C SER A 235 -4.23 -26.64 -17.68
N VAL A 236 -4.64 -25.77 -18.60
CA VAL A 236 -4.01 -24.47 -18.87
C VAL A 236 -4.48 -23.36 -17.92
N ALA A 237 -5.45 -23.63 -17.05
CA ALA A 237 -6.06 -22.61 -16.22
C ALA A 237 -5.06 -21.85 -15.32
N PRO A 238 -4.06 -22.49 -14.66
CA PRO A 238 -3.06 -21.74 -13.89
C PRO A 238 -2.27 -20.74 -14.74
N ALA A 239 -1.91 -21.11 -15.97
CA ALA A 239 -1.20 -20.24 -16.89
C ALA A 239 -2.06 -19.03 -17.31
N ILE A 240 -3.34 -19.26 -17.60
CA ILE A 240 -4.30 -18.19 -17.93
C ILE A 240 -4.47 -17.24 -16.74
N LEU A 241 -4.65 -17.75 -15.53
CA LEU A 241 -4.81 -16.93 -14.32
C LEU A 241 -3.56 -16.07 -14.04
N LEU A 242 -2.36 -16.66 -14.12
CA LEU A 242 -1.10 -15.93 -13.99
C LEU A 242 -0.97 -14.83 -15.07
N MET A 243 -1.29 -15.16 -16.32
CA MET A 243 -1.27 -14.21 -17.43
C MET A 243 -2.25 -13.04 -17.21
N CYS A 244 -3.45 -13.30 -16.68
CA CYS A 244 -4.44 -12.26 -16.38
C CYS A 244 -4.00 -11.33 -15.24
N VAL A 245 -3.25 -11.85 -14.26
CA VAL A 245 -2.73 -11.06 -13.13
C VAL A 245 -1.51 -10.24 -13.52
N PHE A 246 -0.72 -10.68 -14.49
CA PHE A 246 0.54 -10.03 -14.88
C PHE A 246 0.42 -8.53 -15.26
N PRO A 247 -0.57 -8.07 -16.06
CA PRO A 247 -0.75 -6.65 -16.36
C PRO A 247 -0.86 -5.76 -15.12
N LEU A 248 -1.49 -6.26 -14.06
CA LEU A 248 -1.59 -5.55 -12.79
C LEU A 248 -0.20 -5.32 -12.19
N HIS A 249 0.63 -6.37 -12.09
CA HIS A 249 2.01 -6.27 -11.58
C HIS A 249 2.89 -5.36 -12.43
N ALA A 250 2.80 -5.48 -13.76
CA ALA A 250 3.53 -4.61 -14.68
C ALA A 250 3.14 -3.13 -14.51
N SER A 251 1.83 -2.83 -14.39
CA SER A 251 1.34 -1.46 -14.19
C SER A 251 1.83 -0.85 -12.88
N TRP A 252 1.91 -1.64 -11.80
CA TRP A 252 2.44 -1.20 -10.51
C TRP A 252 3.93 -0.94 -10.56
N PHE A 253 4.70 -1.79 -11.23
CA PHE A 253 6.13 -1.57 -11.41
C PHE A 253 6.40 -0.27 -12.17
N LEU A 254 5.67 -0.02 -13.27
CA LEU A 254 5.75 1.24 -14.01
C LEU A 254 5.38 2.45 -13.13
N GLY A 255 4.36 2.32 -12.29
CA GLY A 255 4.01 3.34 -11.30
C GLY A 255 5.15 3.63 -10.31
N CYS A 256 5.86 2.60 -9.86
CA CYS A 256 7.01 2.72 -8.98
C CYS A 256 8.18 3.46 -9.66
N LEU A 257 8.52 3.08 -10.90
CA LEU A 257 9.57 3.73 -11.69
C LEU A 257 9.27 5.21 -11.94
N ARG A 258 8.03 5.53 -12.34
CA ARG A 258 7.56 6.92 -12.50
C ARG A 258 7.69 7.69 -11.19
N GLY A 259 7.34 7.06 -10.07
CA GLY A 259 7.51 7.62 -8.73
C GLY A 259 8.96 7.92 -8.37
N PHE A 260 9.91 7.03 -8.73
CA PHE A 260 11.34 7.27 -8.52
C PHE A 260 11.86 8.41 -9.38
N LYS A 261 11.53 8.43 -10.68
CA LYS A 261 11.91 9.51 -11.60
C LYS A 261 11.43 10.87 -11.08
N LYS A 262 10.17 10.96 -10.65
CA LYS A 262 9.60 12.20 -10.10
C LYS A 262 10.34 12.67 -8.83
N ARG A 263 10.66 11.77 -7.91
CA ARG A 263 11.41 12.12 -6.69
C ARG A 263 12.85 12.54 -6.98
N ALA A 264 13.50 11.89 -7.94
CA ALA A 264 14.84 12.25 -8.38
C ALA A 264 14.87 13.64 -9.04
N GLN A 265 13.87 13.96 -9.87
CA GLN A 265 13.68 15.29 -10.47
C GLN A 265 13.50 16.35 -9.40
N LEU A 266 12.55 16.16 -8.47
CA LEU A 266 12.32 17.11 -7.38
C LEU A 266 13.57 17.37 -6.52
N LYS A 267 14.38 16.32 -6.29
CA LYS A 267 15.66 16.47 -5.59
C LYS A 267 16.64 17.33 -6.39
N ARG A 268 16.80 17.06 -7.69
CA ARG A 268 17.66 17.87 -8.59
C ARG A 268 17.20 19.32 -8.67
N ASP A 269 15.89 19.56 -8.79
CA ASP A 269 15.33 20.92 -8.86
C ASP A 269 15.56 21.69 -7.56
N THR A 270 15.47 20.99 -6.41
CA THR A 270 15.75 21.59 -5.10
C THR A 270 17.24 21.92 -4.96
N GLU A 271 18.13 21.01 -5.36
CA GLU A 271 19.58 21.25 -5.38
C GLU A 271 19.97 22.38 -6.35
N ALA A 272 19.32 22.48 -7.51
CA ALA A 272 19.54 23.55 -8.48
C ALA A 272 19.07 24.91 -7.94
N LYS A 273 17.91 24.97 -7.27
CA LYS A 273 17.42 26.19 -6.61
C LYS A 273 18.34 26.64 -5.48
N LEU A 274 18.88 25.71 -4.70
CA LEU A 274 19.84 26.02 -3.65
C LEU A 274 21.17 26.55 -4.21
N LYS A 275 21.62 26.03 -5.36
CA LYS A 275 22.84 26.53 -6.05
C LYS A 275 22.63 27.88 -6.74
N GLY A 276 21.47 28.10 -7.37
CA GLY A 276 21.15 29.34 -8.07
C GLY A 276 20.74 30.48 -7.12
N SER A 277 20.28 30.14 -5.92
CA SER A 277 20.11 31.10 -4.82
C SER A 277 21.46 31.33 -4.14
N THR A 278 22.44 31.88 -4.87
CA THR A 278 23.54 32.65 -4.30
C THR A 278 22.93 33.88 -3.63
N VAL A 279 22.26 33.67 -2.49
CA VAL A 279 22.13 34.74 -1.51
C VAL A 279 23.58 35.04 -1.16
N PRO A 280 24.07 36.27 -1.38
CA PRO A 280 25.41 36.62 -0.92
C PRO A 280 25.44 36.22 0.54
N VAL A 281 26.39 35.34 0.87
CA VAL A 281 26.75 35.10 2.26
C VAL A 281 27.24 36.47 2.71
N ILE A 282 26.33 37.28 3.25
CA ILE A 282 26.69 38.45 4.02
C ILE A 282 27.42 37.82 5.18
N SER A 283 28.76 37.80 5.08
CA SER A 283 29.64 37.30 6.10
C SER A 283 29.17 37.91 7.40
N LEU A 284 28.65 37.07 8.28
CA LEU A 284 28.24 37.42 9.65
C LEU A 284 29.50 37.65 10.51
N GLU A 285 30.56 38.24 9.91
CA GLU A 285 31.83 38.60 10.53
C GLU A 285 31.74 39.92 11.32
N ILE A 286 30.66 40.70 11.20
CA ILE A 286 30.58 42.04 11.82
C ILE A 286 30.18 42.01 13.32
N PHE A 287 29.88 40.85 13.92
CA PHE A 287 29.61 40.74 15.37
C PHE A 287 30.62 39.87 16.13
N ALA A 288 31.87 39.77 15.66
CA ALA A 288 32.97 39.42 16.54
C ALA A 288 33.26 40.62 17.45
N ALA A 289 32.57 40.67 18.60
CA ALA A 289 32.88 41.63 19.66
C ALA A 289 34.37 41.50 20.04
N PRO A 290 35.09 42.62 20.21
CA PRO A 290 36.50 42.58 20.60
C PRO A 290 36.62 41.93 21.98
N ALA A 291 37.28 40.77 22.02
CA ALA A 291 37.75 40.18 23.28
C ALA A 291 38.72 41.18 23.91
N LYS A 292 38.33 41.71 25.08
CA LYS A 292 39.24 42.48 25.92
C LYS A 292 40.42 41.59 26.30
N ASN A 293 41.60 42.01 25.87
CA ASN A 293 42.87 41.55 26.37
C ASN A 293 42.97 41.94 27.84
N ASP A 294 42.88 40.98 28.75
CA ASP A 294 43.44 41.12 30.08
C ASP A 294 44.61 40.15 30.26
N ALA A 295 45.62 40.70 30.93
CA ALA A 295 47.00 40.35 30.83
C ALA A 295 47.41 39.16 31.71
N LYS A 296 48.56 38.58 31.31
CA LYS A 296 49.62 38.02 32.17
C LYS A 296 49.17 37.09 33.31
N LEU A 297 49.51 35.81 33.17
CA LEU A 297 50.41 35.20 34.16
C LEU A 297 51.21 34.07 33.51
N ALA A 298 52.53 34.18 33.62
CA ALA A 298 53.48 33.16 33.24
C ALA A 298 53.45 32.02 34.29
N HIS A 299 53.42 30.77 33.86
CA HIS A 299 54.03 29.69 34.62
C HIS A 299 54.66 28.64 33.71
N LYS A 300 55.86 28.26 34.12
CA LYS A 300 56.91 27.54 33.42
C LYS A 300 56.88 26.06 33.83
N SER A 301 57.27 25.17 32.88
CA SER A 301 57.72 23.75 33.02
C SER A 301 56.70 22.74 33.58
N ASN A 302 56.51 21.51 33.07
CA ASN A 302 57.43 20.53 32.47
C ASN A 302 56.66 19.50 31.58
N PRO A 303 57.35 18.68 30.76
CA PRO A 303 56.73 17.69 29.90
C PRO A 303 56.71 16.30 30.54
N SER A 304 55.57 15.61 30.53
CA SER A 304 55.55 14.15 30.65
C SER A 304 54.44 13.55 29.80
N SER A 305 54.89 12.78 28.81
CA SER A 305 54.16 11.83 27.99
C SER A 305 53.10 11.03 28.75
N THR A 306 51.89 10.97 28.22
CA THR A 306 51.12 9.72 28.13
C THR A 306 50.04 9.87 27.06
N ASP A 307 50.24 9.15 25.96
CA ASP A 307 49.25 8.95 24.91
C ASP A 307 47.96 8.37 25.51
N THR A 308 46.87 9.12 25.39
CA THR A 308 45.53 8.56 25.51
C THR A 308 44.71 9.03 24.32
N HIS A 309 44.46 8.09 23.41
CA HIS A 309 43.56 8.20 22.27
C HIS A 309 42.12 8.50 22.75
N LEU A 310 41.81 9.78 22.98
CA LEU A 310 40.46 10.25 23.24
C LEU A 310 39.71 10.34 21.92
N SER A 311 38.84 9.35 21.70
CA SER A 311 37.88 9.31 20.60
C SER A 311 37.02 10.57 20.59
N LEU A 312 37.24 11.41 19.57
CA LEU A 312 36.49 12.63 19.28
C LEU A 312 35.07 12.25 18.83
N ARG A 313 34.21 11.94 19.81
CA ARG A 313 32.77 11.70 19.58
C ARG A 313 32.14 13.06 19.26
N ARG A 314 32.13 13.42 17.97
CA ARG A 314 31.41 14.59 17.44
C ARG A 314 29.97 14.56 17.94
N SER A 315 29.68 15.40 18.93
CA SER A 315 28.33 15.76 19.33
C SER A 315 27.63 16.36 18.10
N ILE A 316 26.69 15.60 17.53
CA ILE A 316 25.83 16.11 16.47
C ILE A 316 24.94 17.16 17.15
N PRO A 317 24.98 18.43 16.72
CA PRO A 317 24.28 19.48 17.44
C PRO A 317 22.77 19.23 17.32
N HIS A 318 22.10 19.16 18.48
CA HIS A 318 20.65 18.99 18.64
C HIS A 318 19.81 19.95 17.77
N THR A 319 20.41 21.07 17.35
CA THR A 319 19.83 22.07 16.46
C THR A 319 19.52 21.52 15.07
N ARG A 320 20.32 20.58 14.53
CA ARG A 320 20.05 19.97 13.21
C ARG A 320 18.82 19.06 13.25
N TYR A 321 18.62 18.35 14.36
CA TYR A 321 17.42 17.53 14.56
C TYR A 321 16.16 18.38 14.66
N LEU A 322 16.20 19.49 15.42
CA LEU A 322 15.06 20.41 15.53
C LEU A 322 14.73 21.08 14.21
N TYR A 323 15.74 21.45 13.41
CA TYR A 323 15.55 22.05 12.09
C TYR A 323 14.93 21.06 11.09
N ASP A 324 15.42 19.82 11.03
CA ASP A 324 14.86 18.78 10.16
C ASP A 324 13.43 18.40 10.60
N HIS A 325 13.16 18.40 11.91
CA HIS A 325 11.82 18.16 12.43
C HIS A 325 10.86 19.31 12.08
N TYR A 326 11.28 20.56 12.23
CA TYR A 326 10.47 21.74 11.91
C TYR A 326 10.22 21.85 10.40
N ALA A 327 11.22 21.60 9.57
CA ALA A 327 11.10 21.56 8.11
C ALA A 327 10.12 20.47 7.64
N TYR A 328 10.11 19.32 8.32
CA TYR A 328 9.16 18.23 8.05
C TYR A 328 7.71 18.64 8.35
N TYR A 329 7.46 19.30 9.50
CA TYR A 329 6.12 19.77 9.86
C TYR A 329 5.64 20.94 9.00
N SER A 330 6.52 21.90 8.68
CA SER A 330 6.18 23.04 7.83
C SER A 330 5.81 22.61 6.41
N MET A 331 6.54 21.65 5.84
CA MET A 331 6.24 21.11 4.51
C MET A 331 4.91 20.33 4.48
N ARG A 332 4.57 19.60 5.56
CA ARG A 332 3.25 18.97 5.70
C ARG A 332 2.13 20.01 5.84
N TYR A 333 2.34 21.03 6.66
CA TYR A 333 1.35 22.08 6.88
C TYR A 333 1.07 22.86 5.59
N ALA A 334 2.11 23.17 4.80
CA ALA A 334 1.98 23.77 3.48
C ALA A 334 1.18 22.89 2.51
N HIS A 335 1.40 21.56 2.54
CA HIS A 335 0.64 20.62 1.72
C HIS A 335 -0.84 20.51 2.14
N TYR A 336 -1.14 20.52 3.44
CA TYR A 336 -2.52 20.56 3.95
C TYR A 336 -3.22 21.88 3.60
N SER A 337 -2.53 23.01 3.80
CA SER A 337 -3.00 24.36 3.43
C SER A 337 -3.32 24.46 1.93
N SER A 338 -2.44 23.95 1.06
CA SER A 338 -2.65 23.92 -0.39
C SER A 338 -3.88 23.08 -0.79
N ARG A 339 -4.06 21.90 -0.19
CA ARG A 339 -5.26 21.08 -0.43
C ARG A 339 -6.53 21.74 0.06
N TYR A 340 -6.49 22.35 1.24
CA TYR A 340 -7.63 23.07 1.80
C TYR A 340 -8.01 24.28 0.93
N ALA A 341 -7.02 25.03 0.44
CA ALA A 341 -7.22 26.11 -0.52
C ALA A 341 -7.84 25.61 -1.84
N HIS A 342 -7.37 24.46 -2.35
CA HIS A 342 -7.94 23.82 -3.54
C HIS A 342 -9.40 23.36 -3.34
N TYR A 343 -9.73 22.75 -2.18
CA TYR A 343 -11.12 22.41 -1.84
C TYR A 343 -11.98 23.66 -1.73
N ARG A 344 -11.51 24.70 -1.03
CA ARG A 344 -12.21 25.97 -0.88
C ARG A 344 -12.45 26.68 -2.22
N ALA A 345 -11.49 26.64 -3.14
CA ALA A 345 -11.62 27.18 -4.49
C ALA A 345 -12.67 26.40 -5.30
N ARG A 346 -12.70 25.06 -5.19
CA ARG A 346 -13.70 24.22 -5.85
C ARG A 346 -15.12 24.46 -5.34
N PHE A 347 -15.28 24.75 -4.05
CA PHE A 347 -16.58 25.13 -3.48
C PHE A 347 -17.00 26.57 -3.80
N ARG A 348 -16.05 27.50 -3.98
CA ARG A 348 -16.36 28.87 -4.45
C ARG A 348 -16.71 28.94 -5.95
N GLY A 349 -16.22 27.99 -6.76
CA GLY A 349 -16.59 27.86 -8.18
C GLY A 349 -17.99 27.27 -8.41
N MET A 350 -18.58 26.61 -7.40
CA MET A 350 -20.00 26.28 -7.39
C MET A 350 -20.78 27.49 -6.88
N GLY A 351 -20.90 28.51 -7.72
CA GLY A 351 -21.78 29.64 -7.48
C GLY A 351 -23.23 29.15 -7.36
N LEU A 352 -23.67 28.90 -6.12
CA LEU A 352 -25.08 28.84 -5.76
C LEU A 352 -25.66 30.26 -5.92
N ARG A 353 -25.97 30.62 -7.17
CA ARG A 353 -26.91 31.70 -7.48
C ARG A 353 -28.28 31.06 -7.68
N GLY A 354 -29.13 31.17 -6.65
CA GLY A 354 -30.56 30.87 -6.73
C GLY A 354 -31.04 29.84 -5.70
N PRO A 355 -32.21 30.07 -5.06
CA PRO A 355 -32.83 29.13 -4.14
C PRO A 355 -33.62 28.07 -4.93
N ILE A 356 -32.91 27.21 -5.67
CA ILE A 356 -33.57 26.12 -6.39
C ILE A 356 -33.37 24.84 -5.58
N SER A 357 -34.49 24.26 -5.15
CA SER A 357 -34.51 23.01 -4.39
C SER A 357 -33.83 21.89 -5.17
N VAL A 358 -33.07 21.04 -4.48
CA VAL A 358 -32.42 19.85 -5.06
C VAL A 358 -33.43 18.97 -5.81
N LYS A 359 -34.70 18.97 -5.36
CA LYS A 359 -35.82 18.28 -6.01
C LYS A 359 -36.11 18.81 -7.41
N GLU A 360 -36.01 20.12 -7.60
CA GLU A 360 -36.30 20.82 -8.85
C GLU A 360 -35.13 20.68 -9.84
N GLN A 361 -33.89 20.67 -9.35
CA GLN A 361 -32.72 20.31 -10.16
C GLN A 361 -32.78 18.88 -10.69
N PHE A 362 -33.30 17.93 -9.89
CA PHE A 362 -33.45 16.55 -10.31
C PHE A 362 -34.60 16.37 -11.30
N SER A 363 -35.74 17.05 -11.07
CA SER A 363 -36.88 17.08 -11.99
C SER A 363 -36.49 17.60 -13.37
N ASN A 364 -35.70 18.67 -13.42
CA ASN A 364 -35.25 19.27 -14.69
C ASN A 364 -34.25 18.41 -15.46
N ARG A 365 -33.58 17.45 -14.80
CA ARG A 365 -32.62 16.53 -15.44
C ARG A 365 -33.23 15.18 -15.83
N LEU A 366 -34.41 14.86 -15.32
CA LEU A 366 -35.10 13.60 -15.59
C LEU A 366 -35.39 13.35 -17.08
N PRO A 367 -35.82 14.35 -17.89
CA PRO A 367 -36.08 14.14 -19.32
C PRO A 367 -34.83 13.79 -20.12
N ALA A 368 -33.68 14.35 -19.75
CA ALA A 368 -32.40 14.10 -20.43
C ALA A 368 -31.80 12.71 -20.10
N LEU A 369 -32.20 12.12 -18.97
CA LEU A 369 -31.75 10.78 -18.54
C LEU A 369 -32.67 9.64 -19.03
N ARG A 370 -33.87 9.99 -19.52
CA ARG A 370 -34.88 9.03 -20.02
C ARG A 370 -34.36 8.10 -21.13
N PRO A 371 -33.56 8.53 -22.13
CA PRO A 371 -33.05 7.63 -23.18
C PRO A 371 -32.04 6.61 -22.65
N THR A 372 -31.31 6.97 -21.60
CA THR A 372 -30.28 6.12 -20.97
C THR A 372 -30.91 5.08 -20.04
N LEU A 373 -31.98 5.46 -19.34
CA LEU A 373 -32.74 4.58 -18.45
C LEU A 373 -33.57 3.54 -19.22
N GLN A 374 -34.01 3.86 -20.43
CA GLN A 374 -34.73 2.92 -21.32
C GLN A 374 -33.84 1.81 -21.93
N ARG A 375 -32.51 1.90 -21.79
CA ARG A 375 -31.57 0.84 -22.22
C ARG A 375 -31.26 -0.21 -21.13
N LEU A 376 -31.84 -0.06 -19.94
CA LEU A 376 -31.72 -1.07 -18.88
C LEU A 376 -32.77 -2.17 -19.13
N PRO A 377 -32.40 -3.46 -18.99
CA PRO A 377 -33.37 -4.56 -19.10
C PRO A 377 -34.48 -4.40 -18.07
N SER A 378 -35.70 -4.79 -18.44
CA SER A 378 -36.95 -4.49 -17.72
C SER A 378 -36.90 -4.88 -16.23
N LEU A 379 -37.18 -3.89 -15.38
CA LEU A 379 -37.30 -3.97 -13.92
C LEU A 379 -38.62 -4.63 -13.48
N GLU A 380 -39.06 -5.71 -14.14
CA GLU A 380 -40.25 -6.46 -13.72
C GLU A 380 -39.95 -7.48 -12.60
N SER A 381 -38.67 -7.70 -12.24
CA SER A 381 -38.28 -8.67 -11.21
C SER A 381 -38.11 -8.12 -9.79
N LEU A 382 -38.51 -6.88 -9.50
CA LEU A 382 -38.35 -6.25 -8.17
C LEU A 382 -39.67 -5.91 -7.46
N SER A 383 -40.79 -6.47 -7.91
CA SER A 383 -42.11 -6.33 -7.27
C SER A 383 -42.25 -7.10 -5.93
N SER A 384 -41.22 -7.82 -5.47
CA SER A 384 -41.23 -8.59 -4.22
C SER A 384 -40.63 -7.87 -2.99
N LEU A 385 -40.28 -6.58 -3.07
CA LEU A 385 -39.70 -5.81 -1.96
C LEU A 385 -40.68 -4.80 -1.33
N SER A 386 -41.91 -5.25 -1.04
CA SER A 386 -42.96 -4.43 -0.40
C SER A 386 -42.80 -4.22 1.11
N THR A 387 -41.69 -4.65 1.73
CA THR A 387 -41.51 -4.64 3.20
C THR A 387 -40.50 -3.61 3.73
N LEU A 388 -39.94 -2.73 2.91
CA LEU A 388 -38.93 -1.74 3.35
C LEU A 388 -39.45 -0.30 3.54
N SER A 389 -40.74 -0.04 3.37
CA SER A 389 -41.33 1.31 3.51
C SER A 389 -41.72 1.69 4.95
N SER A 390 -41.60 0.78 5.93
CA SER A 390 -42.04 1.00 7.32
C SER A 390 -40.91 1.32 8.31
N LEU A 391 -39.65 1.48 7.86
CA LEU A 391 -38.55 1.82 8.76
C LEU A 391 -38.50 3.33 9.07
N PRO A 392 -38.56 3.75 10.35
CA PRO A 392 -38.48 5.16 10.70
C PRO A 392 -37.09 5.73 10.40
N SER A 393 -37.07 6.93 9.83
CA SER A 393 -35.86 7.70 9.52
C SER A 393 -35.05 7.99 10.81
N PRO A 394 -33.78 7.57 10.90
CA PRO A 394 -32.94 7.90 12.04
C PRO A 394 -32.52 9.38 11.97
N LYS A 395 -32.98 10.18 12.94
CA LYS A 395 -32.43 11.50 13.23
C LYS A 395 -31.02 11.32 13.82
N PHE A 396 -30.00 11.59 13.00
CA PHE A 396 -28.62 11.70 13.49
C PHE A 396 -28.34 13.14 13.92
N GLU A 397 -28.40 13.39 15.23
CA GLU A 397 -27.75 14.56 15.83
C GLU A 397 -26.27 14.25 16.07
N ILE A 398 -25.38 15.07 15.53
CA ILE A 398 -23.94 14.97 15.72
C ILE A 398 -23.57 15.85 16.92
N PRO A 399 -23.16 15.31 18.08
CA PRO A 399 -22.64 16.14 19.15
C PRO A 399 -21.26 16.69 18.75
N ALA A 400 -21.09 18.01 18.91
CA ALA A 400 -19.82 18.68 18.71
C ALA A 400 -18.76 18.13 19.68
N PHE A 401 -17.74 17.46 19.14
CA PHE A 401 -16.56 17.04 19.89
C PHE A 401 -15.81 18.27 20.42
N ARG A 402 -15.93 18.56 21.72
CA ARG A 402 -15.01 19.45 22.45
C ARG A 402 -13.73 18.68 22.76
N TYR A 403 -12.63 19.08 22.14
CA TYR A 403 -11.30 18.60 22.53
C TYR A 403 -10.91 19.21 23.89
N SER A 404 -10.76 18.37 24.90
CA SER A 404 -10.10 18.69 26.16
C SER A 404 -8.59 18.80 25.91
N VAL A 405 -8.05 20.00 25.99
CA VAL A 405 -6.60 20.26 25.89
C VAL A 405 -5.97 19.99 27.27
N PRO A 406 -4.92 19.17 27.37
CA PRO A 406 -4.25 18.90 28.65
C PRO A 406 -3.73 20.18 29.33
N PRO A 407 -3.78 20.31 30.67
CA PRO A 407 -3.36 21.51 31.39
C PRO A 407 -1.92 21.96 31.10
N ILE A 408 -1.04 21.01 30.76
CA ILE A 408 0.37 21.27 30.40
C ILE A 408 0.49 21.99 29.04
N ALA A 409 -0.36 21.65 28.06
CA ALA A 409 -0.38 22.32 26.77
C ALA A 409 -0.92 23.77 26.89
N ARG A 410 -1.74 24.06 27.90
CA ARG A 410 -2.24 25.41 28.20
C ARG A 410 -1.12 26.33 28.69
N LYS A 411 -0.24 25.84 29.58
CA LYS A 411 0.92 26.60 30.07
C LYS A 411 1.93 26.88 28.96
N VAL A 412 2.26 25.89 28.14
CA VAL A 412 3.21 26.06 27.01
C VAL A 412 2.66 27.01 25.95
N THR A 413 1.35 26.96 25.67
CA THR A 413 0.71 27.88 24.72
C THR A 413 0.68 29.31 25.27
N GLN A 414 0.38 29.51 26.56
CA GLN A 414 0.39 30.83 27.19
C GLN A 414 1.79 31.47 27.20
N THR A 415 2.85 30.70 27.51
CA THR A 415 4.22 31.22 27.53
C THR A 415 4.78 31.51 26.13
N LEU A 416 4.30 30.82 25.10
CA LEU A 416 4.68 31.08 23.70
C LEU A 416 3.88 32.24 23.09
N THR A 417 2.65 32.50 23.51
CA THR A 417 1.86 33.63 22.97
C THR A 417 2.28 35.02 23.46
N THR A 418 3.05 35.14 24.54
CA THR A 418 3.52 36.44 25.05
C THR A 418 4.84 36.91 24.42
N SER A 419 5.49 36.09 23.59
CA SER A 419 6.77 36.43 22.94
C SER A 419 6.71 36.45 21.41
N ILE A 420 5.54 36.19 20.81
CA ILE A 420 5.36 36.23 19.36
C ILE A 420 4.85 37.63 18.97
N PRO A 421 5.63 38.42 18.20
CA PRO A 421 5.17 39.71 17.71
C PRO A 421 3.86 39.55 16.96
N THR A 422 2.92 40.47 17.19
CA THR A 422 1.64 40.47 16.48
C THR A 422 1.88 40.54 14.97
N ARG A 423 0.94 40.02 14.20
CA ARG A 423 1.03 40.04 12.74
C ARG A 423 1.23 41.47 12.21
N GLU A 424 0.61 42.45 12.86
CA GLU A 424 0.79 43.87 12.59
C GLU A 424 2.21 44.36 12.91
N GLU A 425 2.81 43.94 14.02
CA GLU A 425 4.22 44.21 14.36
C GLU A 425 5.14 43.70 13.26
N LEU A 426 4.93 42.45 12.82
CA LEU A 426 5.75 41.78 11.81
C LEU A 426 5.70 42.53 10.47
N TYR A 427 4.50 42.96 10.05
CA TYR A 427 4.34 43.76 8.82
C TYR A 427 4.93 45.16 8.95
N ARG A 428 4.94 45.74 10.16
CA ARG A 428 5.55 47.04 10.43
C ARG A 428 7.09 46.95 10.39
N THR A 429 7.69 45.92 11.00
CA THR A 429 9.15 45.66 10.91
C THR A 429 9.62 45.33 9.50
N LEU A 430 8.77 44.67 8.68
CA LEU A 430 9.10 44.32 7.30
C LEU A 430 8.83 45.46 6.30
N GLY A 431 8.33 46.62 6.74
CA GLY A 431 8.04 47.76 5.86
C GLY A 431 6.89 47.52 4.86
N LEU A 432 6.09 46.46 5.04
CA LEU A 432 5.05 46.03 4.10
C LEU A 432 3.68 46.71 4.33
N GLY A 433 3.62 47.71 5.21
CA GLY A 433 2.39 48.28 5.76
C GLY A 433 1.93 49.63 5.21
N LYS A 434 2.34 50.06 4.00
CA LYS A 434 1.79 51.28 3.37
C LYS A 434 1.29 51.00 1.96
N ARG A 435 -0.01 50.67 1.83
CA ARG A 435 -0.75 50.89 0.58
C ARG A 435 -0.89 52.40 0.38
N ARG A 436 -0.24 52.94 -0.66
CA ARG A 436 -0.53 54.29 -1.16
C ARG A 436 -1.96 54.29 -1.68
N VAL A 437 -2.84 55.06 -1.03
CA VAL A 437 -4.15 55.42 -1.57
C VAL A 437 -3.89 56.46 -2.67
N PRO A 438 -4.36 56.27 -3.91
CA PRO A 438 -4.24 57.28 -4.95
C PRO A 438 -5.13 58.49 -4.60
N PRO A 439 -4.72 59.72 -4.96
CA PRO A 439 -5.47 60.92 -4.62
C PRO A 439 -6.84 60.92 -5.30
N ILE A 440 -7.86 61.20 -4.51
CA ILE A 440 -9.23 61.43 -4.96
C ILE A 440 -9.23 62.79 -5.68
N SER A 441 -9.41 62.76 -6.99
CA SER A 441 -9.67 63.93 -7.82
C SER A 441 -11.08 64.47 -7.52
N HIS A 442 -11.16 65.56 -6.76
CA HIS A 442 -12.36 66.40 -6.68
C HIS A 442 -12.62 67.05 -8.04
N ARG A 443 -13.67 66.60 -8.75
CA ARG A 443 -14.22 67.33 -9.89
C ARG A 443 -15.44 68.10 -9.40
N GLY A 444 -15.26 69.39 -9.14
CA GLY A 444 -16.34 70.35 -9.02
C GLY A 444 -16.92 70.67 -10.40
N GLY A 445 -18.24 70.84 -10.46
CA GLY A 445 -18.95 71.30 -11.65
C GLY A 445 -20.36 71.74 -11.25
N GLN A 446 -20.52 73.05 -11.04
CA GLN A 446 -21.79 73.75 -10.95
C GLN A 446 -22.45 73.86 -12.34
N LEU A 447 -23.77 73.75 -12.34
CA LEU A 447 -24.78 74.48 -13.11
C LEU A 447 -24.35 75.19 -14.42
N HIS A 448 -24.95 74.77 -15.53
CA HIS A 448 -25.97 75.54 -16.25
C HIS A 448 -26.88 74.62 -17.06
#